data_AF-A0A7Y4XKE3-F1
#
_entry.id   AF-A0A7Y4XKE3-F1
#
_cell.length_a   1.000
_cell.length_b   1.000
_cell.length_c   1.000
_cell.angle_alpha   90.00
_cell.angle_beta   90.00
_cell.angle_gamma   90.00
#
_symmetry.space_group_name_H-M   'P 1'
#
loop_
_entity.id
_entity.type
_entity.pdbx_description
1 polymer ?
#
loop_
_entity_poly.entity_id
_entity_poly.type
_entity_poly.pdbx_seq_one_letter_code
_entity_poly.pdbx_strand_id
1 'polypeptide(L)'
;MTGFFHVYQFLGPATLMPLAAYGWWRHYDGDWNLAAVALLVPVIHAYIVPGIGTNVLGMWAFNTRLKLGKFRPHHGFVFGSATALIALMCIGAPSPQLSAGTVLSTALLIGAVLLAVNWVYDALALKSGVLEVYNQPWANGAGPWAISGDYVIWFFGVFGVIYGAGLRLAESVLLVSSIPLNSVALTALIVAATLIIPTLGYIATSWLRHGHSGCRPRTQRTMEARTS
;
A
#
# COMPACT_ATOMS: atom_id res chain seq x y z
N MET A 1 14.02 -10.64 -16.39
CA MET A 1 13.11 -10.10 -15.35
C MET A 1 11.72 -10.72 -15.36
N THR A 2 11.16 -11.09 -16.52
CA THR A 2 9.83 -11.74 -16.62
C THR A 2 9.70 -13.05 -15.84
N GLY A 3 10.74 -13.89 -15.81
CA GLY A 3 10.75 -15.14 -15.04
C GLY A 3 10.61 -14.95 -13.52
N PHE A 4 11.23 -13.90 -12.96
CA PHE A 4 11.14 -13.58 -11.53
C PHE A 4 9.69 -13.29 -11.13
N PHE A 5 9.01 -12.38 -11.84
CA PHE A 5 7.63 -12.02 -11.54
C PHE A 5 6.65 -13.19 -11.73
N HIS A 6 6.97 -14.12 -12.64
CA HIS A 6 6.16 -15.32 -12.85
C HIS A 6 6.18 -16.29 -11.67
N VAL A 7 7.33 -16.46 -11.02
CA VAL A 7 7.49 -17.33 -9.86
C VAL A 7 7.02 -16.61 -8.58
N TYR A 8 7.39 -15.33 -8.46
CA TYR A 8 7.05 -14.47 -7.32
C TYR A 8 5.56 -14.42 -7.01
N GLN A 9 4.70 -14.44 -8.03
CA GLN A 9 3.25 -14.38 -7.87
C GLN A 9 2.65 -15.60 -7.13
N PHE A 10 3.36 -16.73 -7.09
CA PHE A 10 2.93 -17.98 -6.43
C PHE A 10 3.69 -18.27 -5.15
N LEU A 11 5.01 -18.06 -5.17
CA LEU A 11 5.83 -18.25 -3.98
C LEU A 11 5.58 -17.14 -2.98
N GLY A 12 5.42 -15.89 -3.43
CA GLY A 12 5.15 -14.74 -2.59
C GLY A 12 4.05 -14.98 -1.56
N PRO A 13 2.80 -15.29 -1.93
CA PRO A 13 1.74 -15.48 -0.95
C PRO A 13 1.95 -16.77 -0.13
N ALA A 14 2.49 -17.84 -0.73
CA ALA A 14 2.72 -19.11 -0.05
C ALA A 14 3.82 -19.05 1.02
N THR A 15 4.81 -18.17 0.86
CA THR A 15 5.91 -18.01 1.82
C THR A 15 5.73 -16.79 2.71
N LEU A 16 5.41 -15.63 2.13
CA LEU A 16 5.39 -14.36 2.86
C LEU A 16 4.21 -14.29 3.82
N MET A 17 3.02 -14.81 3.47
CA MET A 17 1.87 -14.75 4.36
C MET A 17 2.07 -15.60 5.62
N PRO A 18 2.50 -16.88 5.55
CA PRO A 18 2.81 -17.64 6.75
C PRO A 18 3.95 -17.03 7.58
N LEU A 19 5.00 -16.52 6.92
CA LEU A 19 6.12 -15.88 7.62
C LEU A 19 5.68 -14.59 8.34
N ALA A 20 4.88 -13.75 7.69
CA ALA A 20 4.31 -12.56 8.29
C ALA A 20 3.42 -12.93 9.48
N ALA A 21 2.54 -13.93 9.30
CA ALA A 21 1.63 -14.37 10.35
C ALA A 21 2.38 -14.90 11.56
N TYR A 22 3.36 -15.77 11.35
CA TYR A 22 4.21 -16.28 12.41
C TYR A 22 5.03 -15.18 13.08
N GLY A 23 5.64 -14.29 12.30
CA GLY A 23 6.46 -13.19 12.80
C GLY A 23 5.68 -12.27 13.72
N TRP A 24 4.50 -11.81 13.30
CA TRP A 24 3.64 -10.94 14.12
C TRP A 24 3.02 -11.67 15.32
N TRP A 25 2.60 -12.93 15.16
CA TRP A 25 2.11 -13.73 16.28
C TRP A 25 3.19 -13.91 17.35
N ARG A 26 4.45 -14.18 16.95
CA ARG A 26 5.59 -14.27 17.88
C ARG A 26 5.95 -12.92 18.49
N HIS A 27 5.88 -11.85 17.71
CA HIS A 27 6.18 -10.49 18.16
C HIS A 27 5.26 -10.02 19.29
N TYR A 28 4.00 -10.44 19.26
CA TYR A 28 3.00 -10.14 20.28
C TYR A 28 2.73 -11.30 21.24
N ASP A 29 3.74 -12.13 21.52
CA ASP A 29 3.67 -13.22 22.51
C ASP A 29 2.47 -14.17 22.38
N GLY A 30 2.01 -14.36 21.14
CA GLY A 30 0.92 -15.26 20.81
C GLY A 30 -0.46 -14.60 20.66
N ASP A 31 -0.54 -13.28 20.80
CA ASP A 31 -1.81 -12.54 20.67
C ASP A 31 -2.23 -12.36 19.20
N TRP A 32 -3.25 -13.13 18.80
CA TRP A 32 -3.83 -13.04 17.47
C TRP A 32 -4.64 -11.77 17.21
N ASN A 33 -5.17 -11.10 18.24
CA ASN A 33 -5.93 -9.87 18.05
C ASN A 33 -5.02 -8.75 17.53
N LEU A 34 -3.81 -8.62 18.09
CA LEU A 34 -2.81 -7.65 17.62
C LEU A 34 -2.16 -8.10 16.31
N ALA A 35 -1.77 -9.37 16.21
CA ALA A 35 -1.19 -9.90 14.98
C ALA A 35 -2.16 -9.75 13.79
N ALA A 36 -3.46 -9.95 14.00
CA ALA A 36 -4.47 -9.74 12.97
C ALA A 36 -4.55 -8.29 12.50
N VAL A 37 -4.48 -7.28 13.40
CA VAL A 37 -4.43 -5.87 12.98
C VAL A 37 -3.22 -5.63 12.09
N ALA A 38 -2.05 -6.14 12.50
CA ALA A 38 -0.83 -5.96 11.75
C ALA A 38 -0.85 -6.63 10.37
N LEU A 39 -1.51 -7.77 10.23
CA LEU A 39 -1.59 -8.50 8.97
C LEU A 39 -2.71 -8.00 8.05
N LEU A 40 -3.91 -7.80 8.60
CA LEU A 40 -5.11 -7.56 7.81
C LEU A 40 -5.14 -6.16 7.23
N VAL A 41 -4.65 -5.13 7.94
CA VAL A 41 -4.62 -3.75 7.42
C VAL A 41 -3.91 -3.67 6.06
N PRO A 42 -2.63 -4.09 5.91
CA PRO A 42 -1.94 -4.01 4.63
C PRO A 42 -2.50 -4.98 3.59
N VAL A 43 -3.01 -6.17 3.98
CA VAL A 43 -3.63 -7.12 3.05
C VAL A 43 -4.92 -6.54 2.45
N ILE A 44 -5.81 -6.02 3.28
CA ILE A 44 -7.08 -5.42 2.85
C ILE A 44 -6.80 -4.19 1.97
N HIS A 45 -5.87 -3.33 2.39
CA HIS A 45 -5.47 -2.16 1.60
C HIS A 45 -4.96 -2.58 0.20
N ALA A 46 -4.05 -3.56 0.14
CA ALA A 46 -3.49 -4.08 -1.10
C ALA A 46 -4.50 -4.85 -1.97
N TYR A 47 -5.66 -5.22 -1.44
CA TYR A 47 -6.79 -5.69 -2.25
C TYR A 47 -7.61 -4.53 -2.82
N ILE A 48 -7.99 -3.60 -1.96
CA ILE A 48 -8.95 -2.55 -2.30
C ILE A 48 -8.36 -1.53 -3.28
N VAL A 49 -7.18 -0.96 -2.98
CA VAL A 49 -6.61 0.12 -3.80
C VAL A 49 -6.32 -0.34 -5.23
N PRO A 50 -5.57 -1.43 -5.46
CA PRO A 50 -5.31 -1.87 -6.82
C PRO A 50 -6.59 -2.42 -7.48
N GLY A 51 -7.50 -3.06 -6.74
CA GLY A 51 -8.78 -3.53 -7.28
C GLY A 51 -9.66 -2.40 -7.83
N ILE A 52 -9.76 -1.29 -7.11
CA ILE A 52 -10.44 -0.06 -7.58
C ILE A 52 -9.66 0.54 -8.76
N GLY A 53 -8.34 0.67 -8.63
CA GLY A 53 -7.47 1.23 -9.67
C GLY A 53 -7.58 0.49 -11.01
N THR A 54 -7.68 -0.85 -10.98
CA THR A 54 -7.76 -1.67 -12.19
C THR A 54 -9.17 -1.82 -12.75
N ASN A 55 -10.16 -2.12 -11.89
CA ASN A 55 -11.47 -2.57 -12.34
C ASN A 55 -12.54 -1.47 -12.36
N VAL A 56 -12.37 -0.42 -11.56
CA VAL A 56 -13.34 0.70 -11.47
C VAL A 56 -12.82 1.91 -12.23
N LEU A 57 -11.58 2.32 -11.95
CA LEU A 57 -11.00 3.55 -12.52
C LEU A 57 -10.26 3.28 -13.84
N GLY A 58 -9.83 2.04 -14.06
CA GLY A 58 -9.07 1.67 -15.26
C GLY A 58 -7.70 2.37 -15.36
N MET A 59 -7.21 2.94 -14.25
CA MET A 59 -5.90 3.60 -14.20
C MET A 59 -4.75 2.61 -14.23
N TRP A 60 -4.94 1.42 -13.68
CA TRP A 60 -3.88 0.43 -13.53
C TRP A 60 -4.20 -0.83 -14.35
N ALA A 61 -3.17 -1.52 -14.81
CA ALA A 61 -3.29 -2.85 -15.37
C ALA A 61 -2.09 -3.72 -14.99
N PHE A 62 -2.37 -4.98 -14.66
CA PHE A 62 -1.34 -5.97 -14.43
C PHE A 62 -1.27 -6.94 -15.59
N ASN A 63 -0.10 -7.04 -16.21
CA ASN A 63 0.14 -7.99 -17.30
C ASN A 63 0.68 -9.32 -16.75
N THR A 64 -0.21 -10.17 -16.23
CA THR A 64 0.11 -11.52 -15.74
C THR A 64 -0.82 -12.59 -16.28
N ARG A 65 -0.36 -13.84 -16.23
CA ARG A 65 -1.16 -15.02 -16.59
C ARG A 65 -2.41 -15.18 -15.75
N LEU A 66 -2.31 -15.04 -14.43
CA LEU A 66 -3.46 -15.11 -13.53
C LEU A 66 -4.01 -13.71 -13.29
N LYS A 67 -5.22 -13.46 -13.79
CA LYS A 67 -5.93 -12.21 -13.61
C LYS A 67 -7.44 -12.43 -13.53
N LEU A 68 -8.10 -11.64 -12.69
CA LEU A 68 -9.55 -11.43 -12.72
C LEU A 68 -9.76 -10.02 -13.27
N GLY A 69 -10.17 -9.92 -14.54
CA GLY A 69 -10.11 -8.66 -15.28
C GLY A 69 -8.67 -8.17 -15.45
N LYS A 70 -8.35 -6.99 -14.91
CA LYS A 70 -7.00 -6.41 -14.88
C LYS A 70 -6.28 -6.60 -13.53
N PHE A 71 -6.92 -7.27 -12.57
CA PHE A 71 -6.44 -7.45 -11.19
C PHE A 71 -5.81 -8.84 -10.96
N ARG A 72 -4.87 -8.95 -10.02
CA ARG A 72 -4.27 -10.23 -9.60
C ARG A 72 -4.92 -10.73 -8.30
N PRO A 73 -5.63 -11.87 -8.29
CA PRO A 73 -6.37 -12.32 -7.10
C PRO A 73 -5.53 -12.57 -5.84
N HIS A 74 -4.22 -12.83 -5.97
CA HIS A 74 -3.30 -13.01 -4.83
C HIS A 74 -2.57 -11.71 -4.44
N HIS A 75 -2.86 -10.57 -5.09
CA HIS A 75 -2.10 -9.33 -4.92
C HIS A 75 -2.05 -8.88 -3.45
N GLY A 76 -3.20 -8.88 -2.78
CA GLY A 76 -3.26 -8.44 -1.39
C GLY A 76 -2.47 -9.34 -0.45
N PHE A 77 -2.45 -10.65 -0.66
CA PHE A 77 -1.58 -11.54 0.13
C PHE A 77 -0.10 -11.27 -0.13
N VAL A 78 0.32 -11.08 -1.38
CA VAL A 78 1.74 -10.84 -1.70
C VAL A 78 2.22 -9.51 -1.13
N PHE A 79 1.58 -8.41 -1.52
CA PHE A 79 2.01 -7.08 -1.12
C PHE A 79 1.69 -6.79 0.34
N GLY A 80 0.54 -7.25 0.82
CA GLY A 80 0.14 -7.06 2.20
C GLY A 80 1.08 -7.76 3.18
N SER A 81 1.43 -9.03 2.92
CA SER A 81 2.36 -9.76 3.78
C SER A 81 3.81 -9.25 3.68
N ALA A 82 4.28 -8.85 2.50
CA ALA A 82 5.58 -8.19 2.35
C ALA A 82 5.63 -6.88 3.15
N THR A 83 4.58 -6.06 3.06
CA THR A 83 4.43 -4.81 3.80
C THR A 83 4.41 -5.07 5.31
N ALA A 84 3.66 -6.07 5.76
CA ALA A 84 3.62 -6.45 7.17
C ALA A 84 5.00 -6.91 7.68
N LEU A 85 5.76 -7.68 6.90
CA LEU A 85 7.12 -8.10 7.26
C LEU A 85 8.11 -6.92 7.33
N ILE A 86 8.00 -5.98 6.38
CA ILE A 86 8.81 -4.76 6.42
C ILE A 86 8.50 -3.95 7.69
N ALA A 87 7.21 -3.75 7.99
CA ALA A 87 6.80 -3.04 9.19
C ALA A 87 7.25 -3.75 10.47
N LEU A 88 7.24 -5.09 10.50
CA LEU A 88 7.74 -5.86 11.64
C LEU A 88 9.23 -5.58 11.94
N MET A 89 10.05 -5.34 10.91
CA MET A 89 11.45 -4.95 11.09
C MET A 89 11.63 -3.52 11.60
N CYS A 90 10.61 -2.67 11.46
CA CYS A 90 10.66 -1.26 11.82
C CYS A 90 9.96 -0.94 13.14
N ILE A 91 8.99 -1.75 13.58
CA ILE A 91 8.10 -1.43 14.69
C ILE A 91 8.80 -1.44 16.06
N GLY A 92 9.94 -2.11 16.23
CA GLY A 92 10.60 -2.20 17.55
C GLY A 92 9.76 -2.99 18.56
N ALA A 93 10.07 -2.92 19.86
CA ALA A 93 9.36 -3.72 20.87
C ALA A 93 7.88 -3.27 21.06
N PRO A 94 6.96 -4.21 21.37
CA PRO A 94 5.59 -3.87 21.75
C PRO A 94 5.57 -3.01 23.02
N SER A 95 4.68 -2.01 23.07
CA SER A 95 4.54 -1.13 24.23
C SER A 95 3.09 -0.70 24.44
N PRO A 96 2.50 -0.90 25.63
CA PRO A 96 1.16 -0.39 25.92
C PRO A 96 1.16 1.13 26.15
N GLN A 97 2.31 1.75 26.43
CA GLN A 97 2.41 3.20 26.62
C GLN A 97 2.48 3.93 25.27
N LEU A 98 1.52 4.84 25.07
CA LEU A 98 1.50 5.71 23.89
C LEU A 98 2.35 6.97 24.13
N SER A 99 3.54 7.00 23.55
CA SER A 99 4.38 8.20 23.48
C SER A 99 4.24 8.85 22.10
N ALA A 100 3.93 10.15 22.05
CA ALA A 100 3.83 10.89 20.78
C ALA A 100 5.12 10.80 19.97
N GLY A 101 6.29 10.83 20.61
CA GLY A 101 7.59 10.68 19.96
C GLY A 101 7.79 9.28 19.37
N THR A 102 7.37 8.23 20.09
CA THR A 102 7.44 6.84 19.59
C THR A 102 6.48 6.61 18.43
N VAL A 103 5.24 7.13 18.53
CA VAL A 103 4.26 7.06 17.44
C VAL A 103 4.80 7.75 16.19
N LEU A 104 5.27 8.99 16.32
CA LEU A 104 5.76 9.77 15.19
C LEU A 104 6.99 9.13 14.54
N SER A 105 7.99 8.72 15.33
CA SER A 105 9.21 8.09 14.81
C SER A 105 8.91 6.75 14.12
N THR A 106 8.06 5.91 14.72
CA THR A 106 7.64 4.63 14.13
C THR A 106 6.88 4.85 12.83
N ALA A 107 5.93 5.78 12.81
CA ALA A 107 5.15 6.12 11.62
C ALA A 107 6.02 6.65 10.48
N LEU A 108 6.92 7.59 10.77
CA LEU A 108 7.84 8.14 9.78
C LEU A 108 8.83 7.08 9.26
N LEU A 109 9.36 6.21 10.12
CA LEU A 109 10.26 5.13 9.71
C LEU A 109 9.56 4.15 8.77
N ILE A 110 8.40 3.62 9.17
CA ILE A 110 7.63 2.69 8.33
C ILE A 110 7.22 3.36 7.02
N GLY A 111 6.73 4.60 7.07
CA GLY A 111 6.39 5.39 5.89
C GLY A 111 7.56 5.57 4.93
N ALA A 112 8.73 5.95 5.43
CA ALA A 112 9.92 6.17 4.61
C ALA A 112 10.43 4.86 3.96
N VAL A 113 10.49 3.78 4.73
CA VAL A 113 10.94 2.47 4.22
C VAL A 113 9.97 1.93 3.17
N LEU A 114 8.66 1.99 3.43
CA LEU A 114 7.66 1.52 2.47
C LEU A 114 7.63 2.39 1.20
N LEU A 115 7.80 3.70 1.33
CA LEU A 115 7.95 4.59 0.17
C LEU A 115 9.14 4.18 -0.69
N ALA A 116 10.32 4.04 -0.09
CA ALA A 116 11.54 3.73 -0.81
C ALA A 116 11.46 2.37 -1.52
N VAL A 117 11.05 1.33 -0.80
CA VAL A 117 10.96 -0.03 -1.33
C VAL A 117 9.93 -0.11 -2.47
N ASN A 118 8.74 0.44 -2.26
CA ASN A 118 7.68 0.32 -3.27
C ASN A 118 7.90 1.24 -4.47
N TRP A 119 8.57 2.39 -4.32
CA TRP A 119 8.92 3.22 -5.47
C TRP A 119 9.89 2.50 -6.39
N VAL A 120 10.94 1.88 -5.83
CA VAL A 120 11.88 1.05 -6.61
C VAL A 120 11.15 -0.12 -7.24
N TYR A 121 10.32 -0.83 -6.48
CA TYR A 121 9.57 -1.97 -6.99
C TYR A 121 8.66 -1.58 -8.17
N ASP A 122 7.83 -0.53 -8.02
CA ASP A 122 6.88 -0.12 -9.06
C ASP A 122 7.58 0.44 -10.30
N ALA A 123 8.67 1.19 -10.13
CA ALA A 123 9.46 1.66 -11.26
C ALA A 123 10.05 0.49 -12.06
N LEU A 124 10.51 -0.57 -11.40
CA LEU A 124 11.00 -1.78 -12.06
C LEU A 124 9.86 -2.61 -12.68
N ALA A 125 8.72 -2.71 -12.01
CA ALA A 125 7.53 -3.39 -12.53
C ALA A 125 7.02 -2.72 -13.82
N LEU A 126 6.92 -1.38 -13.82
CA LEU A 126 6.61 -0.56 -15.00
C LEU A 126 7.64 -0.75 -16.11
N LYS A 127 8.93 -0.66 -15.79
CA LYS A 127 10.03 -0.86 -16.76
C LYS A 127 9.98 -2.25 -17.42
N SER A 128 9.52 -3.26 -16.69
CA SER A 128 9.41 -4.64 -17.19
C SER A 128 8.08 -4.95 -17.91
N GLY A 129 7.14 -4.01 -17.98
CA GLY A 129 5.82 -4.19 -18.59
C GLY A 129 4.87 -5.08 -17.78
N VAL A 130 5.18 -5.36 -16.52
CA VAL A 130 4.37 -6.19 -15.61
C VAL A 130 3.25 -5.38 -14.97
N LEU A 131 3.48 -4.08 -14.81
CA LEU A 131 2.53 -3.08 -14.33
C LEU A 131 2.42 -1.99 -15.40
N GLU A 132 1.20 -1.52 -15.62
CA GLU A 132 0.92 -0.31 -16.41
C GLU A 132 0.10 0.65 -15.54
N VAL A 133 0.47 1.93 -15.56
CA VAL A 133 -0.23 3.00 -14.84
C VAL A 133 -0.47 4.15 -15.79
N TYR A 134 -1.73 4.50 -15.99
CA TYR A 134 -2.19 5.56 -16.88
C TYR A 134 -2.50 6.83 -16.06
N ASN A 135 -1.46 7.48 -15.53
CA ASN A 135 -1.55 8.79 -14.87
C ASN A 135 -1.05 9.92 -15.79
N GLN A 136 -0.97 11.16 -15.29
CA GLN A 136 -0.57 12.28 -16.14
C GLN A 136 0.88 12.18 -16.65
N PRO A 137 1.88 11.78 -15.83
CA PRO A 137 3.21 11.48 -16.36
C PRO A 137 3.21 10.46 -17.50
N TRP A 138 2.40 9.40 -17.41
CA TRP A 138 2.26 8.44 -18.51
C TRP A 138 1.69 9.09 -19.78
N ALA A 139 0.64 9.91 -19.65
CA ALA A 139 0.05 10.63 -20.78
C ALA A 139 1.02 11.64 -21.43
N ASN A 140 1.99 12.12 -20.66
CA ASN A 140 3.07 12.99 -21.13
C ASN A 140 4.27 12.21 -21.70
N GLY A 141 4.21 10.87 -21.80
CA GLY A 141 5.31 10.04 -22.30
C GLY A 141 6.50 9.91 -21.34
N ALA A 142 6.29 10.14 -20.04
CA ALA A 142 7.37 10.08 -19.05
C ALA A 142 7.84 8.64 -18.77
N GLY A 143 9.03 8.50 -18.18
CA GLY A 143 9.61 7.21 -17.83
C GLY A 143 9.01 6.55 -16.57
N PRO A 144 9.31 5.26 -16.32
CA PRO A 144 8.77 4.48 -15.20
C PRO A 144 8.92 5.11 -13.81
N TRP A 145 10.06 5.74 -13.54
CA TRP A 145 10.33 6.40 -12.25
C TRP A 145 9.44 7.62 -12.01
N ALA A 146 9.15 8.40 -13.06
CA ALA A 146 8.27 9.56 -12.98
C ALA A 146 6.80 9.13 -12.87
N ILE A 147 6.41 8.08 -13.61
CA ILE A 147 5.07 7.50 -13.53
C ILE A 147 4.78 7.00 -12.11
N SER A 148 5.67 6.17 -11.55
CA SER A 148 5.52 5.68 -10.17
C SER A 148 5.65 6.80 -9.13
N GLY A 149 6.62 7.70 -9.32
CA GLY A 149 6.91 8.82 -8.42
C GLY A 149 5.70 9.72 -8.12
N ASP A 150 4.75 9.79 -9.05
CA ASP A 150 3.56 10.62 -8.93
C ASP A 150 2.56 10.15 -7.86
N TYR A 151 2.49 8.84 -7.60
CA TYR A 151 1.51 8.26 -6.67
C TYR A 151 2.14 7.57 -5.44
N VAL A 152 3.41 7.15 -5.51
CA VAL A 152 4.06 6.34 -4.46
C VAL A 152 4.11 7.02 -3.09
N ILE A 153 4.28 8.36 -3.05
CA ILE A 153 4.29 9.10 -1.79
C ILE A 153 2.97 8.96 -1.04
N TRP A 154 1.86 8.88 -1.76
CA TRP A 154 0.53 8.74 -1.19
C TRP A 154 0.26 7.30 -0.79
N PHE A 155 0.31 6.39 -1.76
CA PHE A 155 -0.16 5.01 -1.56
C PHE A 155 0.84 4.11 -0.82
N PHE A 156 2.10 4.52 -0.66
CA PHE A 156 3.09 3.78 0.12
C PHE A 156 3.66 4.60 1.28
N GLY A 157 4.03 5.86 1.04
CA GLY A 157 4.58 6.73 2.09
C GLY A 157 3.55 7.08 3.16
N VAL A 158 2.48 7.81 2.77
CA VAL A 158 1.40 8.22 3.67
C VAL A 158 0.65 7.00 4.21
N PHE A 159 0.42 5.97 3.38
CA PHE A 159 -0.04 4.66 3.85
C PHE A 159 0.80 4.15 5.02
N GLY A 160 2.13 4.09 4.87
CA GLY A 160 3.03 3.56 5.89
C GLY A 160 3.06 4.40 7.16
N VAL A 161 2.94 5.72 7.04
CA VAL A 161 2.78 6.63 8.20
C VAL A 161 1.51 6.28 8.99
N ILE A 162 0.36 6.19 8.31
CA ILE A 162 -0.91 5.89 8.97
C ILE A 162 -0.90 4.49 9.58
N TYR A 163 -0.39 3.51 8.83
CA TYR A 163 -0.29 2.14 9.30
C TYR A 163 0.64 2.01 10.52
N GLY A 164 1.83 2.62 10.48
CA GLY A 164 2.76 2.60 11.62
C GLY A 164 2.22 3.30 12.86
N ALA A 165 1.54 4.44 12.71
CA ALA A 165 0.85 5.11 13.81
C ALA A 165 -0.32 4.26 14.34
N GLY A 166 -1.08 3.65 13.43
CA GLY A 166 -2.19 2.75 13.74
C GLY A 166 -1.76 1.51 14.52
N LEU A 167 -0.59 0.94 14.20
CA LEU A 167 -0.01 -0.17 14.96
C LEU A 167 0.29 0.23 16.41
N ARG A 168 0.93 1.39 16.62
CA ARG A 168 1.20 1.89 17.98
C ARG A 168 -0.06 2.20 18.77
N LEU A 169 -1.08 2.73 18.10
CA LEU A 169 -2.39 2.93 18.73
C LEU A 169 -3.03 1.59 19.10
N ALA A 170 -2.95 0.59 18.21
CA ALA A 170 -3.48 -0.74 18.47
C ALA A 170 -2.75 -1.41 19.65
N GLU A 171 -1.42 -1.31 19.74
CA GLU A 171 -0.64 -1.77 20.90
C GLU A 171 -1.15 -1.14 22.19
N SER A 172 -1.36 0.19 22.22
CA SER A 172 -1.80 0.89 23.42
C SER A 172 -3.18 0.45 23.94
N VAL A 173 -4.03 -0.08 23.06
CA VAL A 173 -5.38 -0.54 23.40
C VAL A 173 -5.37 -2.04 23.72
N LEU A 174 -4.78 -2.85 22.83
CA LEU A 174 -4.93 -4.30 22.84
C LEU A 174 -3.93 -5.01 23.76
N LEU A 175 -2.77 -4.43 24.04
CA LEU A 175 -1.86 -4.97 25.08
C LEU A 175 -2.44 -4.79 26.49
N VAL A 176 -3.31 -3.79 26.68
CA VAL A 176 -4.03 -3.58 27.94
C VAL A 176 -5.28 -4.45 28.00
N SER A 177 -6.00 -4.59 26.88
CA SER A 177 -7.24 -5.35 26.78
C SER A 177 -7.43 -5.97 25.40
N SER A 178 -7.06 -7.25 25.29
CA SER A 178 -7.11 -8.02 24.04
C SER A 178 -8.52 -8.54 23.74
N ILE A 179 -9.46 -7.61 23.53
CA ILE A 179 -10.84 -7.91 23.16
C ILE A 179 -10.95 -7.99 21.62
N PRO A 180 -11.48 -9.08 21.04
CA PRO A 180 -11.59 -9.24 19.58
C PRO A 180 -12.34 -8.10 18.88
N LEU A 181 -13.40 -7.56 19.51
CA LEU A 181 -14.15 -6.43 18.96
C LEU A 181 -13.28 -5.19 18.80
N ASN A 182 -12.37 -4.91 19.74
CA ASN A 182 -11.44 -3.78 19.64
C ASN A 182 -10.47 -3.98 18.47
N SER A 183 -9.97 -5.20 18.26
CA SER A 183 -9.11 -5.53 17.11
C SER A 183 -9.82 -5.32 15.78
N VAL A 184 -11.08 -5.77 15.66
CA VAL A 184 -11.89 -5.54 14.45
C VAL A 184 -12.14 -4.05 14.23
N ALA A 185 -12.53 -3.31 15.27
CA ALA A 185 -12.81 -1.87 15.18
C ALA A 185 -11.54 -1.08 14.79
N LEU A 186 -10.40 -1.37 15.41
CA LEU A 186 -9.12 -0.75 15.09
C LEU A 186 -8.67 -1.09 13.68
N THR A 187 -8.78 -2.36 13.27
CA THR A 187 -8.48 -2.77 11.88
C THR A 187 -9.33 -1.99 10.89
N ALA A 188 -10.64 -1.90 11.11
CA ALA A 188 -11.54 -1.17 10.23
C ALA A 188 -11.21 0.33 10.17
N LEU A 189 -10.93 0.95 11.32
CA LEU A 189 -10.56 2.37 11.41
C LEU A 189 -9.25 2.66 10.67
N ILE A 190 -8.22 1.84 10.89
CA ILE A 190 -6.92 2.01 10.25
C ILE A 190 -7.05 1.75 8.74
N VAL A 191 -7.76 0.70 8.32
CA VAL A 191 -8.05 0.46 6.89
C VAL A 191 -8.75 1.68 6.29
N ALA A 192 -9.81 2.18 6.90
CA ALA A 192 -10.52 3.36 6.39
C ALA A 192 -9.58 4.57 6.25
N ALA A 193 -8.75 4.85 7.26
CA ALA A 193 -7.77 5.94 7.23
C ALA A 193 -6.73 5.75 6.11
N THR A 194 -6.18 4.54 5.96
CA THR A 194 -5.21 4.21 4.91
C THR A 194 -5.79 4.24 3.50
N LEU A 195 -7.11 4.10 3.34
CA LEU A 195 -7.77 4.22 2.04
C LEU A 195 -8.11 5.68 1.72
N ILE A 196 -8.70 6.40 2.67
CA ILE A 196 -9.25 7.74 2.47
C ILE A 196 -8.13 8.77 2.35
N ILE A 197 -7.20 8.80 3.30
CA ILE A 197 -6.22 9.89 3.40
C ILE A 197 -5.24 9.90 2.21
N PRO A 198 -4.58 8.77 1.85
CA PRO A 198 -3.76 8.71 0.64
C PRO A 198 -4.51 9.09 -0.63
N THR A 199 -5.74 8.61 -0.80
CA THR A 199 -6.54 8.88 -2.00
C THR A 199 -6.86 10.36 -2.13
N LEU A 200 -7.31 11.00 -1.04
CA LEU A 200 -7.58 12.44 -1.03
C LEU A 200 -6.32 13.25 -1.28
N GLY A 201 -5.19 12.85 -0.69
CA GLY A 201 -3.90 13.51 -0.90
C GLY A 201 -3.43 13.44 -2.36
N TYR A 202 -3.55 12.27 -2.99
CA TYR A 202 -3.26 12.10 -4.42
C TYR A 202 -4.17 12.97 -5.29
N ILE A 203 -5.50 12.93 -5.05
CA ILE A 203 -6.47 13.72 -5.82
C ILE A 203 -6.20 15.22 -5.68
N ALA A 204 -6.00 15.72 -4.46
CA ALA A 204 -5.73 17.12 -4.20
C ALA A 204 -4.45 17.59 -4.91
N THR A 205 -3.38 16.79 -4.81
CA THR A 205 -2.10 17.10 -5.45
C THR A 205 -2.19 17.04 -6.97
N SER A 206 -2.93 16.09 -7.51
CA SER A 206 -3.19 16.02 -8.95
C SER A 206 -3.99 17.23 -9.43
N TRP A 207 -4.99 17.70 -8.67
CA TRP A 207 -5.72 18.92 -9.01
C TRP A 207 -4.80 20.14 -9.04
N LEU A 208 -3.94 20.28 -8.04
CA LEU A 208 -2.98 21.39 -7.95
C LEU A 208 -1.97 21.37 -9.11
N ARG A 209 -1.51 20.20 -9.54
CA ARG A 209 -0.48 20.07 -10.59
C ARG A 209 -1.04 20.02 -12.01
N HIS A 210 -2.22 19.47 -12.20
CA HIS A 210 -2.74 19.07 -13.52
C HIS A 210 -4.15 19.58 -13.82
N GLY A 211 -4.84 20.18 -12.85
CA GLY A 211 -6.21 20.66 -13.04
C GLY A 211 -7.25 19.55 -13.22
N HIS A 212 -6.97 18.36 -12.69
CA HIS A 212 -7.91 17.23 -12.62
C HIS A 212 -7.49 16.22 -11.54
N SER A 213 -8.38 15.27 -11.20
CA SER A 213 -8.16 14.30 -10.11
C SER A 213 -7.05 13.27 -10.33
N GLY A 214 -6.54 13.12 -11.55
CA GLY A 214 -5.51 12.13 -11.88
C GLY A 214 -6.08 10.73 -12.15
N CYS A 215 -7.37 10.53 -11.88
CA CYS A 215 -8.09 9.29 -12.18
C CYS A 215 -8.46 9.11 -13.66
N ARG A 216 -8.30 10.17 -14.46
CA ARG A 216 -8.48 10.20 -15.91
C ARG A 216 -7.47 11.19 -16.49
N PRO A 217 -6.27 10.75 -16.90
CA PRO A 217 -5.30 11.66 -17.48
C PRO A 217 -5.80 12.20 -18.82
N ARG A 218 -5.37 13.42 -19.17
CA ARG A 218 -5.69 14.02 -20.47
C ARG A 218 -4.55 13.73 -21.45
N THR A 219 -4.86 13.20 -22.64
CA THR A 219 -3.87 13.04 -23.70
C THR A 219 -3.52 14.39 -24.33
N GLN A 220 -2.31 14.56 -24.86
CA GLN A 220 -1.87 15.80 -25.52
C GLN A 220 -2.86 16.31 -26.58
N ARG A 221 -3.45 15.40 -27.39
CA ARG A 221 -4.49 15.75 -28.37
C ARG A 221 -5.73 16.43 -27.77
N THR A 222 -6.04 16.21 -26.50
CA THR A 222 -7.21 16.80 -25.84
C THR A 222 -6.92 18.19 -25.27
N MET A 223 -5.63 18.53 -25.07
CA MET A 223 -5.23 19.87 -24.61
C MET A 223 -5.13 20.85 -25.77
N GLU A 224 -4.56 20.42 -26.91
CA GLU A 224 -4.42 21.26 -28.12
C GLU A 224 -5.78 21.72 -28.68
N ALA A 225 -6.80 20.86 -28.64
CA ALA A 225 -8.15 21.15 -29.13
C ALA A 225 -8.98 22.10 -28.24
N ARG A 226 -8.49 22.48 -27.05
CA ARG A 226 -9.16 23.48 -26.18
C ARG A 226 -8.50 24.86 -26.22
N THR A 227 -7.31 24.95 -26.82
CA THR A 227 -6.56 26.19 -26.99
C THR A 227 -6.65 26.76 -28.40
N SER A 228 -7.29 26.01 -29.32
CA SER A 228 -7.72 26.45 -30.65
C SER A 228 -9.17 26.92 -30.63
#